data_AF-A0A6G0WVF5-F1
#
_entry.id   AF-A0A6G0WVF5-F1
#
_cell.length_a   1.000
_cell.length_b   1.000
_cell.length_c   1.000
_cell.angle_alpha   90.00
_cell.angle_beta   90.00
_cell.angle_gamma   90.00
#
_symmetry.space_group_name_H-M   'P 1'
#
loop_
_entity.id
_entity.type
_entity.pdbx_description
1 polymer ?
#
loop_
_entity_poly.entity_id
_entity_poly.type
_entity_poly.pdbx_seq_one_letter_code
_entity_poly.pdbx_strand_id
1 'polypeptide(L)'
;MDTAAACGHMDVVVFLHTKRHEGCTTKALDCAAGQGHLELVKFLCENRTEGATPAALHFAAEQGHLEVVKYLHPRFPRGWSPHAMDAAARHGRYDIVRFFHEQGEKCTAAAMDSAAANGHLMVVKFLHANRREGCSTHAMDSAATNGHLEVVKFLHTNRSEGCTTAAMDGAAWHGHMDIVLFLHKNRREGCTRGAMDWAATAGHLEIVKFLHEHRYEGCTTVAMDGAAWNGHLQVVQFLHKHRSEGYTQAARDNADRNGHTEIVRFLDIARIYTTKKKPKSPLPKAPHERKSMWNRIVDVLPRYRDKSPRQVV
;
A
#
# COMPACT_ATOMS: atom_id res chain seq x y z
N MET A 1 7.16 -17.02 33.83
CA MET A 1 5.72 -16.66 33.83
C MET A 1 5.33 -15.99 32.52
N ASP A 2 6.02 -14.92 32.11
CA ASP A 2 5.71 -14.15 30.89
C ASP A 2 5.56 -15.01 29.61
N THR A 3 6.46 -15.96 29.36
CA THR A 3 6.36 -16.85 28.18
C THR A 3 5.12 -17.75 28.23
N ALA A 4 4.83 -18.34 29.40
CA ALA A 4 3.63 -19.15 29.57
C ALA A 4 2.36 -18.32 29.36
N ALA A 5 2.39 -17.05 29.78
CA ALA A 5 1.29 -16.12 29.57
C ALA A 5 1.12 -15.74 28.10
N ALA A 6 2.22 -15.48 27.38
CA ALA A 6 2.19 -15.23 25.94
C ALA A 6 1.61 -16.43 25.16
N CYS A 7 1.96 -17.66 25.55
CA CYS A 7 1.45 -18.88 24.91
C CYS A 7 0.04 -19.29 25.39
N GLY A 8 -0.55 -18.62 26.38
CA GLY A 8 -1.90 -18.92 26.89
C GLY A 8 -1.99 -20.15 27.79
N HIS A 9 -0.86 -20.61 28.35
CA HIS A 9 -0.82 -21.78 29.23
C HIS A 9 -1.32 -21.44 30.64
N MET A 10 -2.64 -21.38 30.81
CA MET A 10 -3.31 -21.03 32.07
C MET A 10 -2.87 -21.92 33.23
N ASP A 11 -2.82 -23.23 33.03
CA ASP A 11 -2.38 -24.22 34.01
C ASP A 11 -0.96 -23.96 34.52
N VAL A 12 -0.03 -23.68 33.60
CA VAL A 12 1.35 -23.32 33.92
C VAL A 12 1.41 -21.98 34.65
N VAL A 13 0.61 -20.99 34.23
CA VAL A 13 0.58 -19.68 34.91
C VAL A 13 0.02 -19.79 36.33
N VAL A 14 -1.07 -20.53 36.54
CA VAL A 14 -1.65 -20.81 37.86
C VAL A 14 -0.67 -21.59 38.73
N PHE A 15 0.00 -22.61 38.17
CA PHE A 15 1.04 -23.35 38.88
C PHE A 15 2.20 -22.44 39.31
N LEU A 16 2.72 -21.62 38.39
CA LEU A 16 3.81 -20.69 38.69
C LEU A 16 3.39 -19.64 39.73
N HIS A 17 2.15 -19.16 39.67
CA HIS A 17 1.60 -18.22 40.66
C HIS A 17 1.49 -18.83 42.06
N THR A 18 1.05 -20.09 42.16
CA THR A 18 0.77 -20.76 43.44
C THR A 18 2.01 -21.40 44.08
N LYS A 19 2.99 -21.84 43.27
CA LYS A 19 4.12 -22.66 43.73
C LYS A 19 5.48 -21.99 43.62
N ARG A 20 5.59 -20.83 42.95
CA ARG A 20 6.88 -20.16 42.74
C ARG A 20 6.81 -18.66 43.05
N HIS A 21 7.94 -18.12 43.50
CA HIS A 21 8.14 -16.68 43.73
C HIS A 21 8.75 -15.95 42.52
N GLU A 22 9.01 -16.65 41.42
CA GLU A 22 9.56 -16.07 40.20
C GLU A 22 8.64 -14.95 39.69
N GLY A 23 9.18 -13.74 39.59
CA GLY A 23 8.43 -12.53 39.28
C GLY A 23 7.74 -12.60 37.91
N CYS A 24 6.50 -12.15 37.89
CA CYS A 24 5.80 -11.75 36.68
C CYS A 24 6.31 -10.35 36.29
N THR A 25 6.33 -10.02 35.02
CA THR A 25 6.44 -8.60 34.60
C THR A 25 5.15 -8.15 33.95
N THR A 26 5.02 -6.87 33.65
CA THR A 26 3.90 -6.35 32.86
C THR A 26 3.78 -7.04 31.50
N LYS A 27 4.88 -7.64 30.97
CA LYS A 27 4.88 -8.40 29.72
C LYS A 27 3.95 -9.60 29.74
N ALA A 28 3.72 -10.23 30.90
CA ALA A 28 2.78 -11.36 30.95
C ALA A 28 1.37 -10.93 30.54
N LEU A 29 0.89 -9.81 31.09
CA LEU A 29 -0.42 -9.27 30.77
C LEU A 29 -0.44 -8.66 29.36
N ASP A 30 0.60 -7.92 28.98
CA ASP A 30 0.69 -7.30 27.66
C ASP A 30 0.68 -8.35 26.53
N CYS A 31 1.45 -9.43 26.67
CA CYS A 31 1.49 -10.52 25.70
C CYS A 31 0.21 -11.37 25.73
N ALA A 32 -0.33 -11.69 26.91
CA ALA A 32 -1.61 -12.42 27.01
C ALA A 32 -2.75 -11.64 26.34
N ALA A 33 -2.77 -10.31 26.51
CA ALA A 33 -3.73 -9.43 25.88
C ALA A 33 -3.55 -9.39 24.36
N GLY A 34 -2.31 -9.23 23.90
CA GLY A 34 -1.97 -9.24 22.47
C GLY A 34 -2.27 -10.56 21.75
N GLN A 35 -2.29 -11.69 22.47
CA GLN A 35 -2.62 -13.00 21.92
C GLN A 35 -4.09 -13.41 22.15
N GLY A 36 -4.88 -12.56 22.82
CA GLY A 36 -6.32 -12.77 22.98
C GLY A 36 -6.72 -13.74 24.08
N HIS A 37 -5.82 -14.07 25.01
CA HIS A 37 -6.07 -15.03 26.10
C HIS A 37 -6.92 -14.41 27.22
N LEU A 38 -8.20 -14.14 26.94
CA LEU A 38 -9.09 -13.38 27.83
C LEU A 38 -9.15 -13.92 29.27
N GLU A 39 -9.32 -15.22 29.45
CA GLU A 39 -9.41 -15.80 30.80
C GLU A 39 -8.10 -15.64 31.57
N LEU A 40 -6.97 -15.74 30.86
CA LEU A 40 -5.66 -15.51 31.44
C LEU A 40 -5.47 -14.02 31.80
N VAL A 41 -5.92 -13.12 30.94
CA VAL A 41 -5.93 -11.67 31.20
C VAL A 41 -6.74 -11.36 32.46
N LYS A 42 -7.94 -11.94 32.62
CA LYS A 42 -8.76 -11.79 33.83
C LYS A 42 -8.02 -12.29 35.07
N PHE A 43 -7.47 -13.51 34.99
CA PHE A 43 -6.71 -14.12 36.09
C PHE A 43 -5.53 -13.23 36.52
N LEU A 44 -4.74 -12.76 35.56
CA LEU A 44 -3.60 -11.87 35.83
C LEU A 44 -4.06 -10.54 36.42
N CYS A 45 -5.13 -9.91 35.91
CA CYS A 45 -5.65 -8.67 36.48
C CYS A 45 -6.19 -8.82 37.92
N GLU A 46 -6.72 -9.98 38.27
CA GLU A 46 -7.34 -10.23 39.59
C GLU A 46 -6.34 -10.72 40.64
N ASN A 47 -5.28 -11.42 40.22
CA ASN A 47 -4.37 -12.11 41.14
C ASN A 47 -2.95 -11.53 41.17
N ARG A 48 -2.63 -10.55 40.31
CA ARG A 48 -1.29 -9.96 40.18
C ARG A 48 -1.34 -8.44 40.29
N THR A 49 -0.28 -7.84 40.82
CA THR A 49 -0.18 -6.40 41.07
C THR A 49 0.70 -5.65 40.07
N GLU A 50 1.42 -6.37 39.21
CA GLU A 50 2.32 -5.79 38.21
C GLU A 50 1.57 -4.91 37.19
N GLY A 51 0.29 -5.22 36.92
CA GLY A 51 -0.57 -4.43 36.04
C GLY A 51 -0.22 -4.57 34.55
N ALA A 52 -0.82 -3.71 33.73
CA ALA A 52 -0.62 -3.65 32.29
C ALA A 52 0.11 -2.36 31.91
N THR A 53 0.82 -2.39 30.78
CA THR A 53 1.26 -1.15 30.12
C THR A 53 0.25 -0.75 29.03
N PRO A 54 0.37 0.45 28.44
CA PRO A 54 -0.36 0.80 27.21
C PRO A 54 -0.25 -0.26 26.08
N ALA A 55 0.81 -1.08 26.11
CA ALA A 55 1.04 -2.11 25.10
C ALA A 55 -0.03 -3.21 25.12
N ALA A 56 -0.59 -3.57 26.28
CA ALA A 56 -1.65 -4.58 26.36
C ALA A 56 -2.85 -4.23 25.47
N LEU A 57 -3.35 -2.99 25.60
CA LEU A 57 -4.47 -2.51 24.80
C LEU A 57 -4.08 -2.27 23.34
N HIS A 58 -2.88 -1.74 23.09
CA HIS A 58 -2.39 -1.55 21.73
C HIS A 58 -2.32 -2.88 20.96
N PHE A 59 -1.68 -3.91 21.54
CA PHE A 59 -1.56 -5.22 20.90
C PHE A 59 -2.90 -5.93 20.79
N ALA A 60 -3.76 -5.87 21.81
CA ALA A 60 -5.11 -6.43 21.72
C ALA A 60 -5.93 -5.77 20.61
N ALA A 61 -5.81 -4.45 20.45
CA ALA A 61 -6.47 -3.68 19.41
C ALA A 61 -5.93 -3.98 18.01
N GLU A 62 -4.61 -4.08 17.87
CA GLU A 62 -3.92 -4.44 16.63
C GLU A 62 -4.30 -5.85 16.15
N GLN A 63 -4.29 -6.82 17.06
CA GLN A 63 -4.59 -8.22 16.75
C GLN A 63 -6.08 -8.54 16.67
N GLY A 64 -6.96 -7.61 17.05
CA GLY A 64 -8.41 -7.77 16.86
C GLY A 64 -9.14 -8.45 18.02
N HIS A 65 -8.55 -8.48 19.22
CA HIS A 65 -9.13 -9.13 20.40
C HIS A 65 -10.12 -8.20 21.13
N LEU A 66 -11.29 -7.99 20.53
CA LEU A 66 -12.31 -7.05 21.04
C LEU A 66 -12.71 -7.30 22.50
N GLU A 67 -12.90 -8.56 22.91
CA GLU A 67 -13.34 -8.86 24.28
C GLU A 67 -12.25 -8.57 25.32
N VAL A 68 -10.99 -8.77 24.96
CA VAL A 68 -9.84 -8.34 25.79
C VAL A 68 -9.82 -6.81 25.89
N VAL A 69 -10.01 -6.12 24.76
CA VAL A 69 -10.07 -4.66 24.72
C VAL A 69 -11.19 -4.12 25.61
N LYS A 70 -12.41 -4.66 25.50
CA LYS A 70 -13.55 -4.26 26.35
C LYS A 70 -13.29 -4.51 27.83
N TYR A 71 -12.57 -5.58 28.17
CA TYR A 71 -12.24 -5.88 29.57
C TYR A 71 -11.18 -4.94 30.15
N LEU A 72 -10.13 -4.64 29.37
CA LEU A 72 -8.99 -3.84 29.79
C LEU A 72 -9.26 -2.33 29.75
N HIS A 73 -10.04 -1.84 28.77
CA HIS A 73 -10.32 -0.41 28.57
C HIS A 73 -10.80 0.30 29.86
N PRO A 74 -11.85 -0.17 30.55
CA PRO A 74 -12.33 0.49 31.77
C PRO A 74 -11.39 0.35 32.97
N ARG A 75 -10.48 -0.64 32.97
CA ARG A 75 -9.57 -0.91 34.09
C ARG A 75 -8.28 -0.08 34.02
N PHE A 76 -7.86 0.31 32.82
CA PHE A 76 -6.61 1.04 32.60
C PHE A 76 -6.83 2.37 31.84
N PRO A 77 -7.62 3.32 32.39
CA PRO A 77 -7.98 4.56 31.68
C PRO A 77 -6.79 5.50 31.39
N ARG A 78 -5.71 5.42 32.19
CA ARG A 78 -4.51 6.26 32.01
C ARG A 78 -3.47 5.68 31.04
N GLY A 79 -3.70 4.47 30.49
CA GLY A 79 -2.79 3.82 29.55
C GLY A 79 -3.09 4.11 28.07
N TRP A 80 -4.04 5.01 27.79
CA TRP A 80 -4.57 5.20 26.45
C TRP A 80 -3.71 6.12 25.59
N SER A 81 -3.41 5.64 24.39
CA SER A 81 -2.71 6.38 23.35
C SER A 81 -3.57 6.36 22.09
N PRO A 82 -3.76 7.50 21.38
CA PRO A 82 -4.49 7.55 20.10
C PRO A 82 -4.03 6.49 19.09
N HIS A 83 -2.77 6.06 19.22
CA HIS A 83 -2.13 5.01 18.43
C HIS A 83 -2.82 3.63 18.52
N ALA A 84 -3.63 3.35 19.54
CA ALA A 84 -4.38 2.09 19.62
C ALA A 84 -5.54 2.03 18.61
N MET A 85 -6.27 3.13 18.43
CA MET A 85 -7.29 3.21 17.36
C MET A 85 -6.63 3.24 15.99
N ASP A 86 -5.50 3.93 15.84
CA ASP A 86 -4.73 3.95 14.59
C ASP A 86 -4.25 2.54 14.21
N ALA A 87 -3.76 1.75 15.19
CA ALA A 87 -3.35 0.36 14.97
C ALA A 87 -4.54 -0.54 14.63
N ALA A 88 -5.66 -0.43 15.34
CA ALA A 88 -6.89 -1.14 14.99
C ALA A 88 -7.33 -0.83 13.55
N ALA A 89 -7.23 0.44 13.14
CA ALA A 89 -7.58 0.87 11.78
C ALA A 89 -6.61 0.32 10.72
N ARG A 90 -5.29 0.37 11.00
CA ARG A 90 -4.23 -0.22 10.15
C ARG A 90 -4.46 -1.69 9.86
N HIS A 91 -4.96 -2.46 10.82
CA HIS A 91 -5.22 -3.90 10.70
C HIS A 91 -6.70 -4.24 10.42
N GLY A 92 -7.53 -3.24 10.09
CA GLY A 92 -8.89 -3.46 9.62
C GLY A 92 -9.86 -3.95 10.70
N ARG A 93 -9.53 -3.72 11.98
CA ARG A 93 -10.32 -4.18 13.14
C ARG A 93 -11.53 -3.26 13.35
N TYR A 94 -12.48 -3.33 12.44
CA TYR A 94 -13.65 -2.46 12.40
C TYR A 94 -14.42 -2.40 13.73
N ASP A 95 -14.70 -3.54 14.36
CA ASP A 95 -15.46 -3.57 15.62
C ASP A 95 -14.74 -2.85 16.76
N ILE A 96 -13.40 -2.90 16.77
CA ILE A 96 -12.57 -2.22 17.75
C ILE A 96 -12.52 -0.71 17.46
N VAL A 97 -12.37 -0.32 16.19
CA VAL A 97 -12.45 1.09 15.78
C VAL A 97 -13.81 1.69 16.16
N ARG A 98 -14.91 0.96 15.91
CA ARG A 98 -16.27 1.37 16.32
C ARG A 98 -16.38 1.50 17.83
N PHE A 99 -15.91 0.49 18.58
CA PHE A 99 -15.93 0.52 20.04
C PHE A 99 -15.17 1.74 20.59
N PHE A 100 -13.96 2.00 20.12
CA PHE A 100 -13.19 3.18 20.57
C PHE A 100 -13.87 4.49 20.20
N HIS A 101 -14.53 4.57 19.04
CA HIS A 101 -15.31 5.74 18.68
C HIS A 101 -16.47 5.97 19.66
N GLU A 102 -17.21 4.92 20.03
CA GLU A 102 -18.31 4.98 21.01
C GLU A 102 -17.83 5.40 22.40
N GLN A 103 -16.60 5.03 22.79
CA GLN A 103 -15.97 5.47 24.04
C GLN A 103 -15.44 6.92 23.99
N GLY A 104 -15.53 7.61 22.84
CA GLY A 104 -15.03 8.97 22.68
C GLY A 104 -13.51 9.06 22.57
N GLU A 105 -12.83 7.95 22.27
CA GLU A 105 -11.37 7.94 22.12
C GLU A 105 -10.94 8.75 20.90
N LYS A 106 -9.72 9.29 20.98
CA LYS A 106 -9.09 10.05 19.88
C LYS A 106 -8.31 9.11 18.97
N CYS A 107 -8.25 9.45 17.69
CA CYS A 107 -7.31 8.86 16.73
C CYS A 107 -6.54 9.98 16.04
N THR A 108 -5.65 9.64 15.11
CA THR A 108 -4.97 10.61 14.26
C THR A 108 -5.36 10.41 12.79
N ALA A 109 -4.86 11.27 11.90
CA ALA A 109 -4.99 11.06 10.45
C ALA A 109 -4.34 9.72 10.01
N ALA A 110 -3.39 9.19 10.79
CA ALA A 110 -2.75 7.91 10.53
C ALA A 110 -3.74 6.73 10.56
N ALA A 111 -4.87 6.83 11.27
CA ALA A 111 -5.91 5.81 11.24
C ALA A 111 -6.46 5.61 9.82
N MET A 112 -6.85 6.69 9.14
CA MET A 112 -7.43 6.60 7.80
C MET A 112 -6.33 6.34 6.76
N ASP A 113 -5.15 6.96 6.90
CA ASP A 113 -4.02 6.72 6.00
C ASP A 113 -3.60 5.24 6.03
N SER A 114 -3.46 4.65 7.23
CA SER A 114 -3.03 3.25 7.38
C SER A 114 -4.13 2.26 7.00
N ALA A 115 -5.40 2.55 7.30
CA ALA A 115 -6.53 1.73 6.85
C ALA A 115 -6.63 1.73 5.31
N ALA A 116 -6.38 2.87 4.68
CA ALA A 116 -6.38 2.97 3.22
C ALA A 116 -5.19 2.22 2.60
N ALA A 117 -3.99 2.38 3.16
CA ALA A 117 -2.79 1.68 2.74
C ALA A 117 -2.93 0.15 2.79
N ASN A 118 -3.75 -0.39 3.69
CA ASN A 118 -3.98 -1.84 3.84
C ASN A 118 -5.34 -2.30 3.27
N GLY A 119 -6.04 -1.44 2.51
CA GLY A 119 -7.23 -1.83 1.75
C GLY A 119 -8.48 -2.02 2.58
N HIS A 120 -8.50 -1.54 3.83
CA HIS A 120 -9.61 -1.71 4.76
C HIS A 120 -10.74 -0.71 4.50
N LEU A 121 -11.41 -0.84 3.35
CA LEU A 121 -12.44 0.08 2.88
C LEU A 121 -13.56 0.33 3.90
N MET A 122 -13.97 -0.69 4.67
CA MET A 122 -15.02 -0.52 5.69
C MET A 122 -14.57 0.44 6.80
N VAL A 123 -13.32 0.33 7.25
CA VAL A 123 -12.73 1.25 8.23
C VAL A 123 -12.59 2.65 7.65
N VAL A 124 -12.11 2.78 6.41
CA VAL A 124 -11.99 4.08 5.73
C VAL A 124 -13.34 4.79 5.64
N LYS A 125 -14.40 4.08 5.22
CA LYS A 125 -15.78 4.61 5.17
C LYS A 125 -16.27 5.05 6.55
N PHE A 126 -16.01 4.24 7.57
CA PHE A 126 -16.42 4.55 8.94
C PHE A 126 -15.72 5.79 9.48
N LEU A 127 -14.38 5.86 9.34
CA LEU A 127 -13.60 7.01 9.77
C LEU A 127 -14.03 8.27 9.00
N HIS A 128 -14.28 8.18 7.69
CA HIS A 128 -14.77 9.30 6.91
C HIS A 128 -16.13 9.83 7.41
N ALA A 129 -17.07 8.94 7.71
CA ALA A 129 -18.42 9.34 8.10
C ALA A 129 -18.52 9.85 9.54
N ASN A 130 -17.66 9.36 10.45
CA ASN A 130 -17.83 9.57 11.89
C ASN A 130 -16.71 10.37 12.56
N ARG A 131 -15.61 10.67 11.86
CA ARG A 131 -14.42 11.33 12.41
C ARG A 131 -14.05 12.59 11.62
N ARG A 132 -13.34 13.50 12.28
CA ARG A 132 -12.96 14.82 11.72
C ARG A 132 -11.46 14.99 11.51
N GLU A 133 -10.66 14.04 11.99
CA GLU A 133 -9.20 14.01 11.87
C GLU A 133 -8.74 13.93 10.41
N GLY A 134 -9.58 13.35 9.55
CA GLY A 134 -9.33 13.25 8.12
C GLY A 134 -8.21 12.27 7.76
N CYS A 135 -7.51 12.58 6.66
CA CYS A 135 -6.42 11.81 6.11
C CYS A 135 -5.42 12.76 5.44
N SER A 136 -4.26 12.26 5.02
CA SER A 136 -3.33 12.98 4.16
C SER A 136 -3.35 12.42 2.73
N THR A 137 -2.50 12.94 1.84
CA THR A 137 -2.29 12.35 0.51
C THR A 137 -1.78 10.91 0.58
N HIS A 138 -1.16 10.52 1.70
CA HIS A 138 -0.64 9.16 1.91
C HIS A 138 -1.75 8.10 1.81
N ALA A 139 -2.98 8.41 2.22
CA ALA A 139 -4.10 7.48 2.10
C ALA A 139 -4.28 6.99 0.66
N MET A 140 -4.32 7.92 -0.31
CA MET A 140 -4.53 7.56 -1.71
C MET A 140 -3.24 7.06 -2.37
N ASP A 141 -2.09 7.65 -2.04
CA ASP A 141 -0.78 7.22 -2.55
C ASP A 141 -0.48 5.76 -2.18
N SER A 142 -0.63 5.41 -0.90
CA SER A 142 -0.38 4.05 -0.42
C SER A 142 -1.46 3.06 -0.85
N ALA A 143 -2.75 3.46 -0.88
CA ALA A 143 -3.80 2.60 -1.42
C ALA A 143 -3.57 2.28 -2.91
N ALA A 144 -3.09 3.24 -3.69
CA ALA A 144 -2.75 3.03 -5.10
C ALA A 144 -1.53 2.13 -5.25
N THR A 145 -0.48 2.37 -4.46
CA THR A 145 0.75 1.57 -4.47
C THR A 145 0.49 0.10 -4.12
N ASN A 146 -0.43 -0.16 -3.19
CA ASN A 146 -0.75 -1.52 -2.71
C ASN A 146 -1.96 -2.17 -3.41
N GLY A 147 -2.48 -1.57 -4.49
CA GLY A 147 -3.48 -2.24 -5.34
C GLY A 147 -4.92 -2.17 -4.84
N HIS A 148 -5.25 -1.22 -3.97
CA HIS A 148 -6.58 -1.09 -3.37
C HIS A 148 -7.50 -0.14 -4.16
N LEU A 149 -7.86 -0.53 -5.38
CA LEU A 149 -8.65 0.31 -6.31
C LEU A 149 -9.95 0.86 -5.70
N GLU A 150 -10.69 0.05 -4.94
CA GLU A 150 -11.96 0.50 -4.34
C GLU A 150 -11.76 1.55 -3.25
N VAL A 151 -10.63 1.50 -2.54
CA VAL A 151 -10.22 2.56 -1.60
C VAL A 151 -9.84 3.82 -2.38
N VAL A 152 -9.05 3.70 -3.46
CA VAL A 152 -8.68 4.84 -4.31
C VAL A 152 -9.92 5.54 -4.88
N LYS A 153 -10.89 4.78 -5.41
CA LYS A 153 -12.17 5.32 -5.91
C LYS A 153 -12.96 6.04 -4.81
N PHE A 154 -13.03 5.43 -3.63
CA PHE A 154 -13.74 6.02 -2.49
C PHE A 154 -13.09 7.34 -2.07
N LEU A 155 -11.77 7.35 -1.86
CA LEU A 155 -11.02 8.54 -1.47
C LEU A 155 -11.14 9.62 -2.56
N HIS A 156 -11.01 9.27 -3.83
CA HIS A 156 -11.18 10.20 -4.95
C HIS A 156 -12.54 10.91 -4.95
N THR A 157 -13.60 10.16 -4.65
CA THR A 157 -14.98 10.67 -4.73
C THR A 157 -15.38 11.46 -3.49
N ASN A 158 -14.88 11.09 -2.31
CA ASN A 158 -15.39 11.59 -1.02
C ASN A 158 -14.40 12.47 -0.25
N ARG A 159 -13.17 12.63 -0.73
CA ARG A 159 -12.08 13.35 -0.04
C ARG A 159 -11.41 14.35 -0.96
N SER A 160 -10.97 15.47 -0.40
CA SER A 160 -10.39 16.59 -1.16
C SER A 160 -8.86 16.63 -1.11
N GLU A 161 -8.25 15.84 -0.23
CA GLU A 161 -6.79 15.80 -0.04
C GLU A 161 -6.06 15.30 -1.28
N GLY A 162 -6.68 14.39 -2.03
CA GLY A 162 -6.11 13.89 -3.29
C GLY A 162 -4.95 12.93 -3.11
N CYS A 163 -4.06 12.91 -4.10
CA CYS A 163 -2.85 12.10 -4.12
C CYS A 163 -1.66 12.95 -4.61
N THR A 164 -0.49 12.34 -4.68
CA THR A 164 0.69 12.90 -5.35
C THR A 164 1.04 12.06 -6.58
N THR A 165 2.18 12.33 -7.22
CA THR A 165 2.71 11.47 -8.29
C THR A 165 3.05 10.06 -7.79
N ALA A 166 3.26 9.90 -6.46
CA ALA A 166 3.57 8.62 -5.85
C ALA A 166 2.47 7.57 -6.06
N ALA A 167 1.19 7.98 -6.14
CA ALA A 167 0.09 7.06 -6.40
C ALA A 167 0.26 6.32 -7.74
N MET A 168 0.53 7.05 -8.83
CA MET A 168 0.68 6.43 -10.15
C MET A 168 2.04 5.74 -10.29
N ASP A 169 3.10 6.32 -9.72
CA ASP A 169 4.43 5.69 -9.74
C ASP A 169 4.42 4.33 -9.01
N GLY A 170 3.83 4.29 -7.80
CA GLY A 170 3.72 3.07 -7.00
C GLY A 170 2.79 2.03 -7.62
N ALA A 171 1.64 2.45 -8.16
CA ALA A 171 0.73 1.56 -8.89
C ALA A 171 1.38 0.96 -10.14
N ALA A 172 2.19 1.75 -10.85
CA ALA A 172 2.93 1.29 -12.02
C ALA A 172 4.03 0.29 -11.63
N TRP A 173 4.75 0.55 -10.54
CA TRP A 173 5.78 -0.35 -10.02
C TRP A 173 5.23 -1.73 -9.62
N HIS A 174 4.07 -1.78 -8.95
CA HIS A 174 3.46 -3.04 -8.48
C HIS A 174 2.46 -3.67 -9.46
N GLY A 175 2.34 -3.13 -10.69
CA GLY A 175 1.56 -3.80 -11.74
C GLY A 175 0.05 -3.54 -11.68
N HIS A 176 -0.41 -2.54 -10.93
CA HIS A 176 -1.83 -2.22 -10.76
C HIS A 176 -2.37 -1.38 -11.92
N MET A 177 -2.50 -2.01 -13.09
CA MET A 177 -2.91 -1.35 -14.34
C MET A 177 -4.28 -0.67 -14.24
N ASP A 178 -5.23 -1.26 -13.53
CA ASP A 178 -6.56 -0.70 -13.27
C ASP A 178 -6.50 0.63 -12.49
N ILE A 179 -5.60 0.72 -11.51
CA ILE A 179 -5.34 1.95 -10.76
C ILE A 179 -4.60 2.98 -11.61
N VAL A 180 -3.60 2.57 -12.40
CA VAL A 180 -2.92 3.47 -13.35
C VAL A 180 -3.92 4.10 -14.32
N LEU A 181 -4.82 3.31 -14.90
CA LEU A 181 -5.89 3.79 -15.78
C LEU A 181 -6.85 4.73 -15.06
N PHE A 182 -7.25 4.38 -13.83
CA PHE A 182 -8.14 5.21 -13.03
C PHE A 182 -7.51 6.56 -12.69
N LEU A 183 -6.28 6.57 -12.20
CA LEU A 183 -5.55 7.80 -11.85
C LEU A 183 -5.31 8.64 -13.11
N HIS A 184 -4.89 8.04 -14.23
CA HIS A 184 -4.70 8.76 -15.48
C HIS A 184 -5.96 9.47 -15.97
N LYS A 185 -7.12 8.80 -15.85
CA LYS A 185 -8.41 9.34 -16.32
C LYS A 185 -8.98 10.41 -15.39
N ASN A 186 -8.82 10.25 -14.07
CA ASN A 186 -9.58 11.04 -13.09
C ASN A 186 -8.73 11.99 -12.25
N ARG A 187 -7.39 11.92 -12.32
CA ARG A 187 -6.46 12.76 -11.55
C ARG A 187 -5.54 13.55 -12.49
N ARG A 188 -4.97 14.65 -11.99
CA ARG A 188 -4.14 15.59 -12.77
C ARG A 188 -2.68 15.62 -12.34
N GLU A 189 -2.38 15.01 -11.20
CA GLU A 189 -1.05 14.95 -10.58
C GLU A 189 -0.04 14.23 -11.47
N GLY A 190 -0.50 13.23 -12.23
CA GLY A 190 0.33 12.50 -13.17
C GLY A 190 1.26 11.51 -12.51
N CYS A 191 2.45 11.33 -13.10
CA CYS A 191 3.49 10.44 -12.62
C CYS A 191 4.86 11.12 -12.79
N THR A 192 5.91 10.50 -12.27
CA THR A 192 7.29 10.87 -12.61
C THR A 192 7.85 9.91 -13.67
N ARG A 193 9.14 10.06 -14.02
CA ARG A 193 9.85 9.03 -14.81
C ARG A 193 9.92 7.69 -14.07
N GLY A 194 9.81 7.72 -12.74
CA GLY A 194 9.77 6.55 -11.87
C GLY A 194 8.69 5.55 -12.26
N ALA A 195 7.49 5.99 -12.68
CA ALA A 195 6.44 5.07 -13.12
C ALA A 195 6.90 4.12 -14.23
N MET A 196 7.53 4.64 -15.29
CA MET A 196 7.98 3.79 -16.41
C MET A 196 9.26 3.03 -16.05
N ASP A 197 10.19 3.65 -15.33
CA ASP A 197 11.42 3.01 -14.87
C ASP A 197 11.14 1.80 -13.98
N TRP A 198 10.25 1.94 -13.01
CA TRP A 198 9.91 0.89 -12.06
C TRP A 198 8.96 -0.15 -12.64
N ALA A 199 7.99 0.24 -13.47
CA ALA A 199 7.16 -0.73 -14.20
C ALA A 199 8.01 -1.60 -15.14
N ALA A 200 9.02 -1.02 -15.79
CA ALA A 200 9.94 -1.77 -16.64
C ALA A 200 10.83 -2.71 -15.82
N THR A 201 11.36 -2.22 -14.70
CA THR A 201 12.17 -3.02 -13.77
C THR A 201 11.40 -4.22 -13.20
N ALA A 202 10.10 -4.07 -12.94
CA ALA A 202 9.21 -5.13 -12.47
C ALA A 202 8.55 -5.97 -13.60
N GLY A 203 8.84 -5.66 -14.87
CA GLY A 203 8.39 -6.48 -15.99
C GLY A 203 6.95 -6.24 -16.45
N HIS A 204 6.31 -5.15 -16.02
CA HIS A 204 4.92 -4.81 -16.35
C HIS A 204 4.80 -4.15 -17.73
N LEU A 205 5.03 -4.93 -18.78
CA LEU A 205 5.07 -4.46 -20.18
C LEU A 205 3.83 -3.65 -20.59
N GLU A 206 2.63 -4.07 -20.21
CA GLU A 206 1.40 -3.36 -20.59
C GLU A 206 1.31 -1.97 -19.96
N ILE A 207 1.81 -1.81 -18.73
CA ILE A 207 1.93 -0.49 -18.08
C ILE A 207 2.99 0.35 -18.80
N VAL A 208 4.14 -0.23 -19.15
CA VAL A 208 5.19 0.48 -19.92
C VAL A 208 4.66 0.98 -21.27
N LYS A 209 3.91 0.15 -22.00
CA LYS A 209 3.25 0.54 -23.26
C LYS A 209 2.25 1.68 -23.03
N PHE A 210 1.40 1.53 -22.02
CA PHE A 210 0.41 2.55 -21.69
C PHE A 210 1.06 3.89 -21.37
N LEU A 211 2.06 3.90 -20.49
CA LEU A 211 2.82 5.09 -20.11
C LEU A 211 3.54 5.69 -21.34
N HIS A 212 4.12 4.87 -22.21
CA HIS A 212 4.75 5.33 -23.45
C HIS A 212 3.77 6.05 -24.38
N GLU A 213 2.56 5.54 -24.51
CA GLU A 213 1.55 6.07 -25.43
C GLU A 213 0.81 7.29 -24.89
N HIS A 214 0.60 7.36 -23.57
CA HIS A 214 -0.33 8.31 -22.94
C HIS A 214 0.33 9.32 -21.99
N ARG A 215 1.62 9.15 -21.66
CA ARG A 215 2.38 10.04 -20.77
C ARG A 215 3.60 10.62 -21.49
N TYR A 216 4.01 11.82 -21.08
CA TYR A 216 5.10 12.57 -21.73
C TYR A 216 6.38 12.62 -20.89
N GLU A 217 6.32 12.21 -19.62
CA GLU A 217 7.42 12.22 -18.66
C GLU A 217 8.59 11.36 -19.11
N GLY A 218 8.28 10.24 -19.79
CA GLY A 218 9.24 9.31 -20.32
C GLY A 218 9.86 8.39 -19.28
N CYS A 219 11.05 7.89 -19.57
CA CYS A 219 11.84 7.04 -18.68
C CYS A 219 13.27 7.55 -18.60
N THR A 220 14.12 6.82 -17.88
CA THR A 220 15.57 6.98 -17.90
C THR A 220 16.22 5.68 -18.39
N THR A 221 17.55 5.59 -18.34
CA THR A 221 18.25 4.32 -18.60
C THR A 221 17.89 3.23 -17.57
N VAL A 222 17.39 3.63 -16.39
CA VAL A 222 16.96 2.70 -15.33
C VAL A 222 15.88 1.74 -15.83
N ALA A 223 14.96 2.18 -16.69
CA ALA A 223 13.94 1.29 -17.24
C ALA A 223 14.54 0.07 -17.95
N MET A 224 15.50 0.28 -18.84
CA MET A 224 16.07 -0.82 -19.62
C MET A 224 17.15 -1.58 -18.85
N ASP A 225 17.94 -0.88 -18.03
CA ASP A 225 18.94 -1.50 -17.15
C ASP A 225 18.27 -2.42 -16.12
N GLY A 226 17.18 -1.97 -15.50
CA GLY A 226 16.40 -2.75 -14.53
C GLY A 226 15.62 -3.90 -15.16
N ALA A 227 15.02 -3.68 -16.34
CA ALA A 227 14.38 -4.76 -17.09
C ALA A 227 15.38 -5.85 -17.51
N ALA A 228 16.61 -5.45 -17.87
CA ALA A 228 17.69 -6.38 -18.19
C ALA A 228 18.19 -7.14 -16.95
N TRP A 229 18.35 -6.45 -15.82
CA TRP A 229 18.70 -7.06 -14.53
C TRP A 229 17.73 -8.17 -14.13
N ASN A 230 16.42 -7.96 -14.29
CA ASN A 230 15.38 -8.90 -13.85
C ASN A 230 14.88 -9.86 -14.95
N GLY A 231 15.54 -9.90 -16.11
CA GLY A 231 15.24 -10.90 -17.15
C GLY A 231 13.99 -10.59 -17.99
N HIS A 232 13.52 -9.35 -18.02
CA HIS A 232 12.32 -8.94 -18.74
C HIS A 232 12.59 -8.59 -20.22
N LEU A 233 12.94 -9.61 -21.02
CA LEU A 233 13.35 -9.45 -22.43
C LEU A 233 12.33 -8.65 -23.26
N GLN A 234 11.03 -8.90 -23.10
CA GLN A 234 10.00 -8.21 -23.88
C GLN A 234 9.95 -6.70 -23.58
N VAL A 235 10.20 -6.31 -22.32
CA VAL A 235 10.31 -4.91 -21.92
C VAL A 235 11.56 -4.28 -22.53
N VAL A 236 12.71 -4.96 -22.46
CA VAL A 236 13.97 -4.50 -23.07
C VAL A 236 13.80 -4.28 -24.58
N GLN A 237 13.17 -5.23 -25.29
CA GLN A 237 12.90 -5.11 -26.73
C GLN A 237 11.98 -3.93 -27.04
N PHE A 238 10.93 -3.75 -26.25
CA PHE A 238 10.00 -2.63 -26.41
C PHE A 238 10.69 -1.30 -26.19
N LEU A 239 11.40 -1.14 -25.07
CA LEU A 239 12.12 0.09 -24.72
C LEU A 239 13.19 0.41 -25.77
N HIS A 240 14.00 -0.55 -26.20
CA HIS A 240 14.99 -0.32 -27.26
C HIS A 240 14.31 0.19 -28.55
N LYS A 241 13.20 -0.41 -28.95
CA LYS A 241 12.51 -0.04 -30.20
C LYS A 241 11.85 1.34 -30.15
N HIS A 242 11.31 1.72 -28.99
CA HIS A 242 10.39 2.86 -28.86
C HIS A 242 10.94 4.04 -28.05
N ARG A 243 12.05 3.89 -27.33
CA ARG A 243 12.66 4.91 -26.48
C ARG A 243 14.09 5.22 -26.94
N SER A 244 14.51 6.47 -26.75
CA SER A 244 15.83 6.95 -27.17
C SER A 244 16.83 7.08 -26.03
N GLU A 245 16.37 6.94 -24.79
CA GLU A 245 17.17 7.02 -23.57
C GLU A 245 18.24 5.93 -23.50
N GLY A 246 17.97 4.77 -24.12
CA GLY A 246 18.92 3.68 -24.22
C GLY A 246 19.18 2.96 -22.88
N TYR A 247 20.38 2.43 -22.76
CA TYR A 247 20.85 1.61 -21.64
C TYR A 247 22.30 1.94 -21.32
N THR A 248 22.73 1.61 -20.11
CA THR A 248 24.15 1.67 -19.74
C THR A 248 24.80 0.30 -19.88
N GLN A 249 26.13 0.23 -19.73
CA GLN A 249 26.86 -1.04 -19.70
C GLN A 249 26.31 -1.99 -18.62
N ALA A 250 25.73 -1.44 -17.55
CA ALA A 250 25.12 -2.21 -16.47
C ALA A 250 23.99 -3.13 -16.95
N ALA A 251 23.19 -2.75 -17.96
CA ALA A 251 22.14 -3.63 -18.49
C ALA A 251 22.69 -4.98 -18.96
N ARG A 252 23.80 -4.94 -19.69
CA ARG A 252 24.46 -6.14 -20.20
C ARG A 252 25.10 -6.93 -19.06
N ASP A 253 25.91 -6.26 -18.25
CA ASP A 253 26.70 -6.92 -17.21
C ASP A 253 25.79 -7.59 -16.17
N ASN A 254 24.69 -6.93 -15.79
CA ASN A 254 23.74 -7.48 -14.83
C ASN A 254 22.89 -8.60 -15.44
N ALA A 255 22.47 -8.47 -16.71
CA ALA A 255 21.79 -9.57 -17.41
C ALA A 255 22.67 -10.82 -17.49
N ASP A 256 23.97 -10.65 -17.77
CA ASP A 256 24.94 -11.76 -17.83
C ASP A 256 25.14 -12.41 -16.45
N ARG A 257 25.37 -11.58 -15.41
CA ARG A 257 25.51 -12.05 -14.02
C ARG A 257 24.30 -12.83 -13.51
N ASN A 258 23.10 -12.47 -13.95
CA ASN A 258 21.84 -13.13 -13.57
C ASN A 258 21.42 -14.25 -14.54
N GLY A 259 22.25 -14.59 -15.54
CA GLY A 259 22.00 -15.71 -16.46
C GLY A 259 20.95 -15.42 -17.56
N HIS A 260 20.61 -14.16 -17.80
CA HIS A 260 19.64 -13.74 -18.82
C HIS A 260 20.27 -13.67 -20.22
N THR A 261 20.73 -14.82 -20.71
CA THR A 261 21.51 -14.97 -21.96
C THR A 261 20.84 -14.39 -23.20
N GLU A 262 19.52 -14.50 -23.33
CA GLU A 262 18.76 -13.92 -24.44
C GLU A 262 18.79 -12.38 -24.45
N ILE A 263 18.81 -11.75 -23.28
CA ILE A 263 18.96 -10.29 -23.17
C ILE A 263 20.40 -9.89 -23.52
N VAL A 264 21.39 -10.63 -23.05
CA VAL A 264 22.81 -10.40 -23.39
C VAL A 264 23.02 -10.46 -24.91
N ARG A 265 22.49 -11.51 -25.56
CA ARG A 265 22.51 -11.68 -27.02
C ARG A 265 21.82 -10.51 -27.73
N PHE A 266 20.63 -10.14 -27.29
CA PHE A 266 19.89 -9.02 -27.86
C PHE A 266 20.68 -7.71 -27.78
N LEU A 267 21.24 -7.39 -26.61
CA LEU A 267 22.00 -6.16 -26.38
C LEU A 267 23.33 -6.13 -27.15
N ASP A 268 23.99 -7.27 -27.36
CA ASP A 268 25.18 -7.38 -28.22
C ASP A 268 24.86 -7.04 -29.67
N ILE A 269 23.83 -7.69 -30.20
CA ILE A 269 23.39 -7.53 -31.58
C ILE A 269 22.97 -6.07 -31.80
N ALA A 270 22.15 -5.53 -30.90
CA ALA A 270 21.73 -4.13 -30.89
C ALA A 270 22.93 -3.15 -31.00
N ARG A 271 23.98 -3.36 -30.18
CA ARG A 271 25.18 -2.52 -30.19
C ARG A 271 25.93 -2.56 -31.52
N ILE A 272 26.01 -3.72 -32.17
CA ILE A 272 26.67 -3.88 -33.48
C ILE A 272 25.91 -3.10 -34.56
N TYR A 273 24.57 -3.09 -34.51
CA TYR A 273 23.76 -2.37 -35.48
C TYR A 273 23.73 -0.86 -35.27
N THR A 274 23.76 -0.36 -34.03
CA THR A 274 23.80 1.08 -33.73
C THR A 274 25.15 1.73 -34.07
N THR A 275 26.26 0.99 -33.93
CA THR A 275 27.60 1.48 -34.32
C THR A 275 27.80 1.55 -35.85
N LYS A 276 27.00 0.82 -36.63
CA LYS A 276 27.07 0.79 -38.11
C LYS A 276 26.09 1.72 -38.83
N LYS A 277 25.10 2.32 -38.16
CA LYS A 277 24.12 3.25 -38.74
C LYS A 277 24.05 4.56 -37.96
N LYS A 278 24.61 5.64 -38.51
CA LYS A 278 24.15 7.02 -38.25
C LYS A 278 23.53 7.60 -39.53
N PRO A 279 22.20 7.58 -39.68
CA PRO A 279 21.50 8.62 -40.39
C PRO A 279 20.70 9.47 -39.39
N LYS A 280 20.80 10.79 -39.49
CA LYS A 280 20.00 11.75 -38.72
C LYS A 280 18.52 11.55 -39.07
N SER A 281 17.72 11.01 -38.16
CA SER A 281 16.25 11.03 -38.28
C SER A 281 15.69 12.33 -37.67
N PRO A 282 14.63 12.93 -38.24
CA PRO A 282 14.06 14.18 -37.73
C PRO A 282 13.40 13.97 -36.36
N LEU A 283 13.38 15.03 -35.55
CA LEU A 283 12.69 15.12 -34.27
C LEU A 283 11.22 14.66 -34.37
N PRO A 284 10.65 14.03 -33.34
CA PRO A 284 9.25 13.61 -33.34
C PRO A 284 8.32 14.82 -33.43
N LYS A 285 7.27 14.69 -34.25
CA LYS A 285 6.26 15.73 -34.47
C LYS A 285 5.45 16.03 -33.21
N ALA A 286 5.01 17.29 -33.10
CA ALA A 286 4.30 17.86 -31.97
C ALA A 286 2.95 17.14 -31.66
N PRO A 287 2.43 17.27 -30.41
CA PRO A 287 1.37 16.40 -29.87
C PRO A 287 0.00 16.47 -30.57
N HIS A 288 -0.28 17.51 -31.35
CA HIS A 288 -1.62 17.78 -31.91
C HIS A 288 -1.96 16.94 -33.16
N GLU A 289 -1.00 16.20 -33.73
CA GLU A 289 -1.21 15.47 -35.00
C GLU A 289 -1.54 13.97 -34.81
N ARG A 290 -1.57 13.44 -33.59
CA ARG A 290 -1.88 12.02 -33.35
C ARG A 290 -3.39 11.81 -33.18
N LYS A 291 -4.13 11.69 -34.29
CA LYS A 291 -5.51 11.20 -34.24
C LYS A 291 -5.50 9.72 -33.83
N SER A 292 -6.01 9.44 -32.63
CA SER A 292 -5.96 8.12 -32.01
C SER A 292 -7.09 7.19 -32.46
N MET A 293 -6.74 5.93 -32.71
CA MET A 293 -7.63 4.79 -32.93
C MET A 293 -8.61 4.58 -31.74
N TRP A 294 -8.32 5.17 -30.57
CA TRP A 294 -9.18 5.16 -29.38
C TRP A 294 -10.56 5.79 -29.62
N ASN A 295 -10.70 6.78 -30.52
CA ASN A 295 -12.02 7.36 -30.80
C ASN A 295 -13.03 6.33 -31.35
N ARG A 296 -12.59 5.13 -31.75
CA ARG A 296 -13.46 4.03 -32.20
C ARG A 296 -13.80 3.02 -31.10
N ILE A 297 -13.09 3.01 -29.97
CA ILE A 297 -13.31 2.06 -28.86
C ILE A 297 -14.19 2.67 -27.77
N VAL A 298 -14.15 4.00 -27.58
CA VAL A 298 -15.00 4.69 -26.57
C VAL A 298 -16.50 4.60 -26.88
N ASP A 299 -16.88 4.34 -28.13
CA ASP A 299 -18.28 4.22 -28.56
C ASP A 299 -18.94 2.87 -28.23
N VAL A 300 -18.19 1.89 -27.68
CA VAL A 300 -18.70 0.52 -27.44
C VAL A 300 -18.96 0.22 -25.96
N LEU A 301 -18.64 1.13 -25.03
CA LEU A 301 -18.87 0.92 -23.59
C LEU A 301 -20.07 1.74 -23.07
N PRO A 302 -20.99 1.17 -22.25
CA PRO A 302 -22.18 1.87 -21.80
C PRO A 302 -21.83 3.12 -20.99
N ARG A 303 -22.34 4.28 -21.44
CA ARG A 303 -22.26 5.55 -20.71
C ARG A 303 -23.05 5.41 -19.40
N TYR A 304 -22.36 5.25 -18.28
CA TYR A 304 -23.00 5.40 -16.96
C TYR A 304 -23.44 6.86 -16.82
N ARG A 305 -24.75 7.09 -16.89
CA ARG A 305 -25.37 8.38 -16.61
C ARG A 305 -25.31 8.66 -15.12
N ASP A 306 -24.62 9.74 -14.80
CA ASP A 306 -24.60 10.39 -13.50
C ASP A 306 -26.03 10.74 -13.08
N LYS A 307 -26.50 10.19 -11.94
CA LYS A 307 -27.73 10.62 -11.29
C LYS A 307 -27.32 11.36 -10.03
N SER A 308 -27.14 12.68 -10.14
CA SER A 308 -27.07 13.53 -8.96
C SER A 308 -28.44 13.56 -8.27
N PRO A 309 -28.52 13.47 -6.92
CA PRO A 309 -29.74 13.79 -6.20
C PRO A 309 -29.95 15.30 -6.24
N ARG A 310 -31.13 15.72 -6.69
CA ARG A 310 -31.62 17.11 -6.61
C ARG A 310 -31.61 17.54 -5.14
N GLN A 311 -30.94 18.66 -4.86
CA GLN A 311 -31.18 19.44 -3.65
C GLN A 311 -32.63 19.91 -3.67
N VAL A 312 -33.38 19.59 -2.62
CA VAL A 312 -34.67 20.20 -2.32
C VAL A 312 -34.41 21.24 -1.24
N VAL A 313 -34.73 22.48 -1.57
CA VAL A 313 -34.80 23.64 -0.67
C VAL A 313 -35.99 23.47 0.27
#